data_AF-A0A965CXI9-F1
#
_entry.id   AF-A0A965CXI9-F1
#
_cell.length_a   1.000
_cell.length_b   1.000
_cell.length_c   1.000
_cell.angle_alpha   90.00
_cell.angle_beta   90.00
_cell.angle_gamma   90.00
#
_symmetry.space_group_name_H-M   'P 1'
#
loop_
_entity.id
_entity.type
_entity.pdbx_description
1 polymer ?
#
loop_
_entity_poly.entity_id
_entity_poly.type
_entity_poly.pdbx_seq_one_letter_code
_entity_poly.pdbx_strand_id
1 'polypeptide(L)'
;MPNFATIVPNSDYIVVYNLGSGFTNADAYASGPASGGNKSLITAVAAGAGGENIIRMASNNFNLDSPGRRFQVVSGPVTYACDPSAAVGTLQRISTYNISAAQPTPPAGVAARIAQNIVGCTITYNQNVINQRAGIVAVWLNFADPSGGSSVNLFQQIQVSNVP
;
A
#
# COMPACT_ATOMS: atom_id res chain seq x y z
N MET A 1 6.60 -16.24 -12.14
CA MET A 1 6.72 -16.59 -10.71
C MET A 1 7.18 -15.35 -9.96
N PRO A 2 6.64 -15.00 -8.78
CA PRO A 2 7.17 -13.86 -8.05
C PRO A 2 8.62 -14.15 -7.67
N ASN A 3 9.51 -13.19 -7.92
CA ASN A 3 10.93 -13.32 -7.65
C ASN A 3 11.18 -13.12 -6.15
N PHE A 4 11.49 -14.19 -5.41
CA PHE A 4 11.74 -14.13 -3.95
C PHE A 4 13.06 -13.43 -3.58
N ALA A 5 13.90 -13.03 -4.54
CA ALA A 5 15.09 -12.21 -4.29
C ALA A 5 14.78 -10.80 -3.77
N THR A 6 13.49 -10.44 -3.62
CA THR A 6 13.05 -9.11 -3.20
C THR A 6 12.55 -9.04 -1.75
N ILE A 7 12.46 -10.16 -1.02
CA ILE A 7 12.03 -10.11 0.39
C ILE A 7 13.18 -9.60 1.24
N VAL A 8 12.94 -8.54 2.01
CA VAL A 8 13.93 -7.89 2.87
C VAL A 8 13.62 -8.16 4.35
N PRO A 9 14.39 -9.03 5.03
CA PRO A 9 14.25 -9.24 6.46
C PRO A 9 14.39 -7.94 7.25
N ASN A 10 13.67 -7.85 8.37
CA ASN A 10 13.57 -6.68 9.23
C ASN A 10 12.99 -5.43 8.55
N SER A 11 12.31 -5.60 7.41
CA SER A 11 11.61 -4.53 6.71
C SER A 11 10.25 -4.99 6.17
N ASP A 12 10.20 -6.16 5.53
CA ASP A 12 8.97 -6.73 4.99
C ASP A 12 8.17 -7.50 6.05
N TYR A 13 6.87 -7.64 5.80
CA TYR A 13 5.95 -8.31 6.70
C TYR A 13 5.17 -9.42 5.99
N ILE A 14 4.88 -10.50 6.72
CA ILE A 14 3.80 -11.40 6.39
C ILE A 14 2.49 -10.75 6.84
N VAL A 15 1.51 -10.75 5.96
CA VAL A 15 0.14 -10.28 6.24
C VAL A 15 -0.85 -11.38 5.88
N VAL A 16 -1.76 -11.66 6.82
CA VAL A 16 -2.82 -12.67 6.65
C VAL A 16 -4.17 -11.97 6.60
N TYR A 17 -5.03 -12.33 5.66
CA TYR A 17 -6.44 -11.90 5.62
C TYR A 17 -6.67 -10.39 5.88
N ASN A 18 -5.99 -9.52 5.12
CA ASN A 18 -6.10 -8.08 5.29
C ASN A 18 -7.34 -7.50 4.60
N LEU A 19 -8.25 -6.97 5.41
CA LEU A 19 -9.47 -6.29 4.97
C LEU A 19 -9.35 -4.76 5.04
N GLY A 20 -8.36 -4.26 5.78
CA GLY A 20 -8.06 -2.83 5.90
C GLY A 20 -8.70 -2.19 7.13
N SER A 21 -8.73 -0.86 7.13
CA SER A 21 -9.09 -0.07 8.32
C SER A 21 -10.51 -0.36 8.81
N GLY A 22 -10.66 -0.43 10.13
CA GLY A 22 -11.94 -0.69 10.79
C GLY A 22 -12.25 -2.17 11.06
N PHE A 23 -11.42 -3.10 10.56
CA PHE A 23 -11.57 -4.53 10.84
C PHE A 23 -10.56 -5.00 11.89
N THR A 24 -11.03 -5.28 13.10
CA THR A 24 -10.21 -5.82 14.19
C THR A 24 -9.54 -7.14 13.77
N ASN A 25 -8.23 -7.25 14.02
CA ASN A 25 -7.40 -8.40 13.61
C ASN A 25 -7.39 -8.67 12.10
N ALA A 26 -7.76 -7.70 11.25
CA ALA A 26 -7.69 -7.78 9.79
C ALA A 26 -7.18 -6.47 9.16
N ASP A 27 -6.53 -5.62 9.95
CA ASP A 27 -5.94 -4.34 9.52
C ASP A 27 -4.43 -4.34 9.74
N ALA A 28 -3.68 -4.43 8.63
CA ALA A 28 -2.22 -4.46 8.64
C ALA A 28 -1.58 -3.14 9.08
N TYR A 29 -2.34 -2.03 9.14
CA TYR A 29 -1.83 -0.75 9.63
C TYR A 29 -2.00 -0.60 11.14
N ALA A 30 -2.96 -1.30 11.77
CA ALA A 30 -3.35 -1.09 13.15
C ALA A 30 -2.23 -1.25 14.19
N SER A 31 -1.25 -2.13 13.94
CA SER A 31 -0.10 -2.35 14.82
C SER A 31 1.12 -1.45 14.52
N GLY A 32 1.00 -0.49 13.59
CA GLY A 32 2.10 0.38 13.21
C GLY A 32 3.32 -0.41 12.71
N PRO A 33 4.57 -0.07 13.11
CA PRO A 33 5.75 -0.82 12.70
C PRO A 33 5.94 -2.13 13.48
N ALA A 34 5.14 -2.40 14.51
CA ALA A 34 5.26 -3.64 15.27
C ALA A 34 4.63 -4.82 14.53
N SER A 35 4.95 -6.04 15.00
CA SER A 35 4.17 -7.23 14.69
C SER A 35 2.94 -7.26 15.60
N GLY A 36 1.77 -7.61 15.06
CA GLY A 36 0.52 -7.64 15.79
C GLY A 36 -0.69 -7.65 14.88
N GLY A 37 -1.81 -8.16 15.40
CA GLY A 37 -3.02 -8.37 14.62
C GLY A 37 -2.75 -9.33 13.48
N ASN A 38 -2.99 -8.89 12.25
CA ASN A 38 -2.84 -9.73 11.06
C ASN A 38 -1.52 -9.57 10.32
N LYS A 39 -0.53 -8.90 10.92
CA LYS A 39 0.77 -8.60 10.31
C LYS A 39 1.91 -9.03 11.23
N SER A 40 2.94 -9.69 10.69
CA SER A 40 4.17 -10.01 11.43
C SER A 40 5.43 -9.74 10.62
N LEU A 41 6.45 -9.18 11.27
CA LEU A 41 7.72 -8.83 10.66
C LEU A 41 8.47 -10.09 10.24
N ILE A 42 8.98 -10.11 9.01
CA ILE A 42 9.88 -11.16 8.54
C ILE A 42 11.26 -10.90 9.14
N THR A 43 11.79 -11.87 9.88
CA THR A 43 13.07 -11.75 10.60
C THR A 43 14.23 -12.42 9.87
N ALA A 44 13.94 -13.42 9.03
CA ALA A 44 14.93 -14.05 8.16
C ALA A 44 14.28 -14.76 6.98
N VAL A 45 15.05 -14.89 5.89
CA VAL A 45 14.74 -15.77 4.76
C VAL A 45 15.92 -16.69 4.51
N ALA A 46 15.65 -17.96 4.21
CA ALA A 46 16.68 -18.96 3.96
C ALA A 46 16.18 -20.02 2.98
N ALA A 47 17.12 -20.70 2.31
CA ALA A 47 16.82 -21.94 1.62
C ALA A 47 16.62 -23.08 2.64
N GLY A 48 15.57 -23.86 2.45
CA GLY A 48 15.30 -25.11 3.17
C GLY A 48 15.89 -26.33 2.46
N ALA A 49 15.66 -27.50 3.04
CA ALA A 49 16.00 -28.76 2.39
C ALA A 49 15.12 -28.97 1.15
N GLY A 50 15.60 -29.74 0.16
CA GLY A 50 14.80 -30.10 -1.02
C GLY A 50 14.40 -28.93 -1.93
N GLY A 51 15.02 -27.76 -1.80
CA GLY A 51 14.68 -26.57 -2.59
C GLY A 51 13.51 -25.75 -2.05
N GLU A 52 13.11 -25.99 -0.80
CA GLU A 52 12.10 -25.18 -0.11
C GLU A 52 12.63 -23.78 0.23
N ASN A 53 11.70 -22.82 0.43
CA ASN A 53 12.02 -21.51 0.97
C ASN A 53 11.46 -21.40 2.40
N ILE A 54 12.32 -20.99 3.33
CA ILE A 54 11.95 -20.77 4.73
C ILE A 54 11.86 -19.27 4.99
N ILE A 55 10.68 -18.81 5.39
CA ILE A 55 10.46 -17.45 5.88
C ILE A 55 10.25 -17.53 7.39
N ARG A 56 11.13 -16.89 8.16
CA ARG A 56 10.98 -16.73 9.60
C ARG A 56 10.34 -15.39 9.90
N MET A 57 9.42 -15.37 10.84
CA MET A 57 8.71 -14.18 11.28
C MET A 57 8.78 -14.02 12.79
N ALA A 58 8.56 -12.80 13.28
CA ALA A 58 8.37 -12.56 14.70
C ALA A 58 7.14 -13.32 15.22
N SER A 59 7.13 -13.66 16.50
CA SER A 59 5.99 -14.33 17.12
C SER A 59 4.74 -13.46 16.99
N ASN A 60 3.68 -14.02 16.41
CA ASN A 60 2.39 -13.37 16.27
C ASN A 60 1.28 -14.42 16.22
N ASN A 61 0.12 -14.13 16.80
CA ASN A 61 -1.06 -14.96 16.67
C ASN A 61 -1.98 -14.37 15.60
N PHE A 62 -2.21 -15.10 14.51
CA PHE A 62 -3.16 -14.70 13.48
C PHE A 62 -4.56 -15.20 13.85
N ASN A 63 -5.41 -14.31 14.35
CA ASN A 63 -6.73 -14.67 14.89
C ASN A 63 -7.78 -15.02 13.83
N LEU A 64 -7.52 -14.74 12.56
CA LEU A 64 -8.46 -14.94 11.46
C LEU A 64 -7.82 -15.80 10.37
N ASP A 65 -8.58 -16.78 9.90
CA ASP A 65 -8.17 -17.62 8.79
C ASP A 65 -8.35 -16.89 7.45
N SER A 66 -7.32 -16.93 6.61
CA SER A 66 -7.44 -16.55 5.21
C SER A 66 -8.28 -17.61 4.47
N PRO A 67 -9.38 -17.24 3.77
CA PRO A 67 -10.25 -18.21 3.09
C PRO A 67 -9.52 -19.12 2.10
N GLY A 68 -8.41 -18.65 1.51
CA GLY A 68 -7.56 -19.42 0.61
C GLY A 68 -6.36 -20.11 1.29
N ARG A 69 -6.20 -19.99 2.60
CA ARG A 69 -5.00 -20.40 3.37
C ARG A 69 -3.70 -19.85 2.78
N ARG A 70 -3.74 -18.59 2.34
CA ARG A 70 -2.61 -17.86 1.75
C ARG A 70 -2.32 -16.60 2.55
N PHE A 71 -1.07 -16.15 2.47
CA PHE A 71 -0.59 -14.90 3.04
C PHE A 71 0.05 -14.03 1.95
N GLN A 72 0.20 -12.74 2.25
CA GLN A 72 0.88 -11.76 1.42
C GLN A 72 2.22 -11.40 2.07
N VAL A 73 3.23 -11.14 1.25
CA VAL A 73 4.43 -10.43 1.71
C VAL A 73 4.30 -8.99 1.26
N VAL A 74 4.34 -8.06 2.20
CA VAL A 74 4.21 -6.63 1.92
C VAL A 74 5.48 -5.90 2.31
N SER A 75 5.92 -5.02 1.42
CA SER A 75 6.92 -4.00 1.69
C SER A 75 6.23 -2.72 2.15
N GLY A 76 6.97 -1.85 2.84
CA GLY A 76 6.43 -0.64 3.48
C GLY A 76 5.47 0.21 2.63
N PRO A 77 4.69 1.09 3.29
CA PRO A 77 3.60 1.83 2.68
C PRO A 77 4.04 2.80 1.58
N VAL A 78 3.06 3.17 0.75
CA VAL A 78 3.20 4.16 -0.31
C VAL A 78 2.07 5.16 -0.20
N THR A 79 2.40 6.45 -0.20
CA THR A 79 1.44 7.55 -0.24
C THR A 79 1.54 8.26 -1.58
N TYR A 80 0.39 8.51 -2.22
CA TYR A 80 0.28 9.45 -3.34
C TYR A 80 -0.17 10.79 -2.76
N ALA A 81 0.79 11.68 -2.50
CA ALA A 81 0.56 12.99 -1.92
C ALA A 81 0.33 14.00 -3.04
N CYS A 82 -0.82 14.66 -2.99
CA CYS A 82 -1.14 15.71 -3.93
C CYS A 82 -1.07 17.08 -3.25
N ASP A 83 -0.40 18.00 -3.91
CA ASP A 83 -0.22 19.39 -3.48
C ASP A 83 -0.63 20.31 -4.65
N PRO A 84 -1.94 20.58 -4.82
CA PRO A 84 -2.44 21.33 -5.95
C PRO A 84 -2.10 22.82 -5.82
N SER A 85 -1.61 23.41 -6.90
CA SER A 85 -1.28 24.84 -6.98
C SER A 85 -1.32 25.29 -8.43
N ALA A 86 -1.85 26.50 -8.67
CA ALA A 86 -2.01 27.07 -10.00
C ALA A 86 -0.69 27.22 -10.77
N ALA A 87 0.45 27.35 -10.07
CA ALA A 87 1.75 27.59 -10.69
C ALA A 87 2.74 26.43 -10.52
N VAL A 88 2.68 25.69 -9.41
CA VAL A 88 3.72 24.70 -9.03
C VAL A 88 3.14 23.39 -8.51
N GLY A 89 1.84 23.13 -8.72
CA GLY A 89 1.18 21.98 -8.11
C GLY A 89 1.74 20.64 -8.57
N THR A 90 1.83 19.67 -7.65
CA THR A 90 2.43 18.36 -7.93
C THR A 90 1.62 17.20 -7.38
N LEU A 91 1.79 16.03 -8.02
CA LEU A 91 1.46 14.74 -7.45
C LEU A 91 2.78 13.98 -7.22
N GLN A 92 3.00 13.55 -5.99
CA GLN A 92 4.22 12.85 -5.57
C GLN A 92 3.88 11.45 -5.05
N ARG A 93 4.70 10.46 -5.42
CA ARG A 93 4.73 9.15 -4.79
C ARG A 93 5.78 9.19 -3.68
N ILE A 94 5.34 9.02 -2.44
CA ILE A 94 6.22 8.95 -1.26
C ILE A 94 6.28 7.49 -0.81
N SER A 95 7.49 6.97 -0.61
CA SER A 95 7.75 5.60 -0.16
C SER A 95 8.88 5.56 0.86
N THR A 96 9.34 4.37 1.26
CA THR A 96 10.44 4.16 2.22
C THR A 96 10.20 4.83 3.58
N TYR A 97 8.99 4.68 4.12
CA TYR A 97 8.64 5.09 5.48
C TYR A 97 7.94 3.93 6.19
N ASN A 98 7.81 4.02 7.51
CA ASN A 98 7.26 2.93 8.31
C ASN A 98 5.73 2.87 8.22
N ILE A 99 5.19 1.66 8.36
CA ILE A 99 3.75 1.45 8.58
C ILE A 99 3.36 2.17 9.88
N SER A 100 2.27 2.93 9.83
CA SER A 100 1.69 3.64 10.97
C SER A 100 0.18 3.39 11.01
N ALA A 101 -0.37 3.25 12.23
CA ALA A 101 -1.82 3.12 12.41
C ALA A 101 -2.56 4.39 11.96
N ALA A 102 -1.97 5.56 12.22
CA ALA A 102 -2.43 6.83 11.67
C ALA A 102 -1.51 7.25 10.52
N GLN A 103 -2.05 7.37 9.32
CA GLN A 103 -1.25 7.75 8.14
C GLN A 103 -0.84 9.23 8.23
N PRO A 104 0.46 9.56 8.20
CA PRO A 104 0.88 10.96 8.15
C PRO A 104 0.57 11.61 6.79
N THR A 105 0.28 12.91 6.78
CA THR A 105 -0.10 13.67 5.57
C THR A 105 0.73 14.96 5.43
N PRO A 106 1.77 15.00 4.57
CA PRO A 106 2.43 13.86 3.92
C PRO A 106 3.39 13.11 4.88
N PRO A 107 3.73 11.84 4.61
CA PRO A 107 4.75 11.13 5.37
C PRO A 107 6.17 11.60 5.04
N ALA A 108 7.07 11.44 6.02
CA ALA A 108 8.50 11.62 5.83
C ALA A 108 9.09 10.35 5.19
N GLY A 109 9.26 10.38 3.87
CA GLY A 109 9.82 9.28 3.08
C GLY A 109 10.48 9.79 1.80
N VAL A 110 10.93 8.88 0.93
CA VAL A 110 11.48 9.25 -0.38
C VAL A 110 10.35 9.63 -1.32
N ALA A 111 10.32 10.89 -1.72
CA ALA A 111 9.35 11.46 -2.64
C ALA A 111 9.87 11.43 -4.09
N ALA A 112 9.02 10.99 -5.01
CA ALA A 112 9.24 11.07 -6.46
C ALA A 112 8.06 11.78 -7.12
N ARG A 113 8.32 12.81 -7.93
CA ARG A 113 7.28 13.54 -8.67
C ARG A 113 6.74 12.65 -9.79
N ILE A 114 5.43 12.44 -9.79
CA ILE A 114 4.69 11.68 -10.82
C ILE A 114 4.12 12.63 -11.85
N ALA A 115 3.59 13.76 -11.39
CA ALA A 115 2.97 14.76 -12.24
C ALA A 115 3.22 16.18 -11.70
N GLN A 116 3.11 17.15 -12.59
CA GLN A 116 3.21 18.58 -12.31
C GLN A 116 2.04 19.33 -12.96
N ASN A 117 1.88 20.60 -12.61
CA ASN A 117 0.77 21.46 -13.03
C ASN A 117 -0.59 20.94 -12.56
N ILE A 118 -0.60 20.23 -11.43
CA ILE A 118 -1.84 19.74 -10.81
C ILE A 118 -2.53 20.90 -10.11
N VAL A 119 -3.78 21.18 -10.50
CA VAL A 119 -4.63 22.20 -9.86
C VAL A 119 -5.81 21.57 -9.11
N GLY A 120 -5.99 20.27 -9.22
CA GLY A 120 -6.95 19.51 -8.43
C GLY A 120 -6.67 18.02 -8.53
N CYS A 121 -7.00 17.30 -7.48
CA CYS A 121 -6.79 15.86 -7.40
C CYS A 121 -7.78 15.25 -6.42
N THR A 122 -8.28 14.08 -6.77
CA THR A 122 -9.15 13.29 -5.89
C THR A 122 -8.83 11.83 -6.13
N ILE A 123 -8.49 11.13 -5.05
CA ILE A 123 -8.25 9.69 -5.06
C ILE A 123 -9.23 9.08 -4.09
N THR A 124 -10.09 8.19 -4.56
CA THR A 124 -11.01 7.45 -3.72
C THR A 124 -10.73 5.96 -3.85
N TYR A 125 -10.82 5.25 -2.72
CA TYR A 125 -10.78 3.80 -2.69
C TYR A 125 -12.14 3.30 -2.23
N ASN A 126 -12.83 2.59 -3.11
CA ASN A 126 -14.06 1.90 -2.77
C ASN A 126 -13.73 0.42 -2.56
N GLN A 127 -13.74 -0.02 -1.30
CA GLN A 127 -13.67 -1.44 -1.00
C GLN A 127 -15.00 -2.07 -1.41
N ASN A 128 -14.98 -3.07 -2.30
CA ASN A 128 -16.18 -3.87 -2.53
C ASN A 128 -16.38 -4.77 -1.31
N VAL A 129 -17.13 -4.27 -0.31
CA VAL A 129 -17.30 -4.89 1.02
C VAL A 129 -17.91 -6.29 0.95
N ILE A 130 -18.67 -6.57 -0.11
CA ILE A 130 -19.38 -7.84 -0.32
C ILE A 130 -18.42 -8.91 -0.86
N ASN A 131 -17.51 -8.55 -1.77
CA ASN A 131 -16.62 -9.52 -2.40
C ASN A 131 -15.18 -9.50 -1.89
N GLN A 132 -14.72 -8.46 -1.16
CA GLN A 132 -13.41 -8.26 -0.48
C GLN A 132 -12.12 -8.62 -1.27
N ARG A 133 -12.28 -9.13 -2.49
CA ARG A 133 -11.30 -9.68 -3.43
C ARG A 133 -10.98 -8.69 -4.54
N ALA A 134 -11.82 -7.68 -4.72
CA ALA A 134 -11.66 -6.62 -5.70
C ALA A 134 -12.00 -5.27 -5.04
N GLY A 135 -11.07 -4.33 -5.11
CA GLY A 135 -11.30 -2.93 -4.78
C GLY A 135 -11.19 -2.08 -6.03
N ILE A 136 -11.79 -0.90 -6.01
CA ILE A 136 -11.63 0.07 -7.09
C ILE A 136 -10.98 1.31 -6.52
N VAL A 137 -9.82 1.67 -7.09
CA VAL A 137 -9.24 3.00 -6.91
C VAL A 137 -9.69 3.85 -8.08
N ALA A 138 -10.31 4.99 -7.79
CA ALA A 138 -10.69 5.96 -8.78
C ALA A 138 -9.87 7.24 -8.56
N VAL A 139 -9.26 7.73 -9.63
CA VAL A 139 -8.33 8.86 -9.61
C VAL A 139 -8.84 9.92 -10.58
N TRP A 140 -9.04 11.13 -10.08
CA TRP A 140 -9.31 12.33 -10.87
C TRP A 140 -8.14 13.30 -10.69
N LEU A 141 -7.54 13.74 -11.78
CA LEU A 141 -6.48 14.73 -11.80
C LEU A 141 -6.85 15.86 -12.74
N ASN A 142 -6.76 17.09 -12.26
CA ASN A 142 -6.99 18.29 -13.04
C ASN A 142 -5.65 18.99 -13.26
N PHE A 143 -5.30 19.19 -14.52
CA PHE A 143 -4.07 19.83 -14.95
C PHE A 143 -4.37 21.23 -15.47
N ALA A 144 -3.52 22.19 -15.17
CA ALA A 144 -3.53 23.49 -15.83
C ALA A 144 -2.44 23.56 -16.90
N ASP A 145 -2.76 24.20 -18.02
CA ASP A 145 -1.76 24.59 -19.01
C ASP A 145 -0.92 25.76 -18.46
N PRO A 146 0.41 25.60 -18.29
CA PRO A 146 1.29 26.68 -17.84
C PRO A 146 1.36 27.86 -18.81
N SER A 147 1.04 27.65 -20.10
CA SER A 147 1.09 28.65 -21.16
C SER A 147 -0.21 29.45 -21.33
N GLY A 148 -1.29 29.05 -20.65
CA GLY A 148 -2.48 29.87 -20.45
C GLY A 148 -3.80 29.24 -20.91
N GLY A 149 -4.77 29.21 -19.98
CA GLY A 149 -6.22 29.25 -20.25
C GLY A 149 -6.97 27.92 -20.33
N SER A 150 -6.28 26.80 -20.54
CA SER A 150 -6.93 25.49 -20.70
C SER A 150 -6.63 24.56 -19.52
N SER A 151 -7.62 23.76 -19.13
CA SER A 151 -7.45 22.68 -18.17
C SER A 151 -7.79 21.34 -18.78
N VAL A 152 -7.09 20.30 -18.35
CA VAL A 152 -7.33 18.91 -18.77
C VAL A 152 -7.66 18.09 -17.53
N ASN A 153 -8.74 17.32 -17.62
CA ASN A 153 -9.13 16.40 -16.55
C ASN A 153 -8.84 14.97 -17.00
N LEU A 154 -8.05 14.26 -16.20
CA LEU A 154 -7.81 12.83 -16.35
C LEU A 154 -8.65 12.08 -15.32
N PHE A 155 -9.39 11.09 -15.79
CA PHE A 155 -10.04 10.10 -14.94
C PHE A 155 -9.46 8.72 -15.22
N GLN A 156 -9.10 7.99 -14.16
CA GLN A 156 -8.64 6.62 -14.25
C GLN A 156 -9.28 5.77 -13.16
N GLN A 157 -9.71 4.56 -13.56
CA GLN A 157 -10.18 3.53 -12.64
C GLN A 157 -9.21 2.35 -12.65
N ILE A 158 -8.75 1.95 -11.47
CA ILE A 158 -7.78 0.88 -11.27
C ILE A 158 -8.44 -0.22 -10.45
N GLN A 159 -8.45 -1.44 -11.00
CA GLN A 159 -8.90 -2.63 -10.28
C GLN A 159 -7.77 -3.10 -9.37
N VAL A 160 -8.03 -3.16 -8.07
CA VAL A 160 -7.12 -3.69 -7.08
C VAL A 160 -7.53 -5.13 -6.79
N SER A 161 -6.71 -6.08 -7.24
CA SER A 161 -6.85 -7.48 -6.82
C SER A 161 -6.36 -7.61 -5.38
N ASN A 162 -7.24 -8.03 -4.48
CA ASN A 162 -6.89 -8.38 -3.09
C ASN A 162 -7.02 -9.90 -2.86
N VAL A 163 -6.80 -10.70 -3.93
CA VAL A 163 -6.73 -12.16 -3.85
C VAL A 163 -5.26 -12.56 -3.67
N PRO A 164 -4.86 -13.13 -2.52
CA PRO A 164 -3.55 -13.77 -2.38
C PRO A 164 -3.50 -15.07 -3.19
#